data_AF-A0A401QH84-F1
#
_entry.id   AF-A0A401QH84-F1
#
_cell.length_a   1.000
_cell.length_b   1.000
_cell.length_c   1.000
_cell.angle_alpha   90.00
_cell.angle_beta   90.00
_cell.angle_gamma   90.00
#
_symmetry.space_group_name_H-M   'P 1'
#
loop_
_entity.id
_entity.type
_entity.pdbx_description
1 polymer ?
#
loop_
_entity_poly.entity_id
_entity_poly.type
_entity_poly.pdbx_seq_one_letter_code
_entity_poly.pdbx_strand_id
1 'polypeptide(L)' 'MRNDPKTIKKLKEQSLALITQHQGNGLAKQIQAMKYMECSALNQEGIKEVFA' A
#
# COMPACT_ATOMS: atom_id res chain seq x y z
N MET A 1 -5.75 -5.20 4.22
CA MET A 1 -4.91 -4.66 5.32
C MET A 1 -4.49 -3.18 5.18
N ARG A 2 -5.19 -2.33 4.40
CA ARG A 2 -5.12 -0.85 4.58
C ARG A 2 -6.33 -0.27 5.29
N ASN A 3 -7.50 -0.85 5.03
CA ASN A 3 -8.76 -0.46 5.68
C ASN A 3 -8.98 -1.16 7.03
N ASP A 4 -7.96 -1.85 7.55
CA ASP A 4 -8.09 -2.51 8.85
C ASP A 4 -8.10 -1.45 9.97
N PRO A 5 -9.23 -1.30 10.70
CA PRO A 5 -9.38 -0.21 11.66
C PRO A 5 -8.41 -0.34 12.85
N LYS A 6 -7.97 -1.55 13.20
CA LYS A 6 -6.99 -1.76 14.28
C LYS A 6 -5.61 -1.24 13.88
N THR A 7 -5.20 -1.55 12.66
CA THR A 7 -3.92 -1.09 12.09
C THR A 7 -3.90 0.44 11.94
N ILE A 8 -5.00 1.05 11.46
CA ILE A 8 -5.13 2.50 11.36
C ILE A 8 -5.00 3.16 12.74
N LYS A 9 -5.68 2.61 13.76
CA LYS A 9 -5.63 3.14 15.12
C LYS A 9 -4.21 3.07 15.69
N LYS A 10 -3.55 1.92 15.57
CA LYS A 10 -2.16 1.73 16.03
C LYS A 10 -1.18 2.69 15.37
N LEU A 11 -1.31 2.93 14.06
CA LEU A 11 -0.46 3.90 13.35
C LEU A 11 -0.72 5.32 13.83
N LYS A 12 -1.99 5.72 14.04
CA LYS A 12 -2.33 7.04 14.60
C LYS A 12 -1.76 7.25 16.00
N GLU A 13 -1.81 6.22 16.86
CA GLU A 13 -1.21 6.27 18.20
C GLU A 13 0.31 6.50 18.14
N GLN A 14 0.97 6.05 17.08
CA GLN A 14 2.40 6.28 16.82
C GLN A 14 2.66 7.58 16.02
N SER A 15 1.63 8.41 15.79
CA SER A 15 1.71 9.60 14.92
C SER A 15 2.18 9.28 13.49
N LEU A 16 1.95 8.05 13.02
CA LEU A 16 2.25 7.59 11.68
C LEU A 16 0.98 7.56 10.82
N ALA A 17 1.17 7.72 9.51
CA ALA A 17 0.12 7.60 8.51
C ALA A 17 0.36 6.39 7.60
N LEU A 18 -0.72 5.87 7.02
CA LEU A 18 -0.61 4.88 5.95
C LEU A 18 0.01 5.51 4.71
N ILE A 19 0.77 4.71 3.95
CA ILE A 19 1.25 5.11 2.63
C ILE A 19 0.05 5.23 1.68
N THR A 20 -0.08 6.40 1.08
CA THR A 20 -1.09 6.67 0.04
C THR A 20 -0.63 6.13 -1.32
N GLN A 21 -1.59 5.89 -2.22
CA GLN A 21 -1.26 5.56 -3.62
C GLN A 21 -0.38 6.62 -4.27
N HIS A 22 -0.63 7.90 -4.00
CA HIS A 22 0.16 8.99 -4.56
C HIS A 22 1.64 8.90 -4.12
N GLN A 23 1.89 8.66 -2.84
CA GLN A 23 3.25 8.47 -2.31
C GLN A 23 3.93 7.23 -2.91
N GLY A 24 3.21 6.11 -3.01
CA GLY A 24 3.73 4.89 -3.63
C GLY A 24 4.12 5.09 -5.09
N ASN A 25 3.27 5.78 -5.87
CA ASN A 25 3.57 6.15 -7.25
C ASN A 25 4.74 7.14 -7.34
N GLY A 26 4.84 8.09 -6.42
CA GLY A 26 5.97 9.03 -6.34
C GLY A 26 7.30 8.30 -6.11
N LEU A 27 7.33 7.35 -5.17
CA LEU A 27 8.51 6.53 -4.92
C LEU A 27 8.87 5.65 -6.12
N ALA A 28 7.88 5.02 -6.77
CA ALA A 28 8.11 4.22 -7.97
C ALA A 28 8.77 5.04 -9.09
N LYS A 29 8.32 6.28 -9.31
CA LYS A 29 8.98 7.21 -10.25
C LYS A 29 10.41 7.54 -9.81
N GLN A 30 10.63 7.82 -8.53
CA GLN A 30 11.95 8.18 -8.00
C GLN A 30 12.98 7.06 -8.19
N ILE A 31 12.58 5.80 -8.03
CA ILE A 31 13.47 4.64 -8.20
C ILE A 31 13.45 4.06 -9.61
N GLN A 32 12.76 4.72 -10.56
CA GLN A 32 12.58 4.26 -11.93
C GLN A 32 11.97 2.85 -12.04
N ALA A 33 11.08 2.50 -11.11
CA ALA A 33 10.30 1.28 -11.21
C ALA A 33 9.31 1.36 -12.37
N MET A 34 9.06 0.21 -13.02
CA MET A 34 8.15 0.11 -14.15
C MET A 34 6.70 0.46 -13.76
N LYS A 35 6.24 0.00 -12.59
CA LYS A 35 4.88 0.27 -12.08
C LYS A 35 4.81 0.10 -10.56
N TYR A 36 3.95 0.90 -9.93
CA TYR A 36 3.51 0.69 -8.55
C TYR A 36 2.20 -0.10 -8.53
N MET A 37 2.11 -1.14 -7.69
CA MET A 37 0.93 -1.98 -7.54
C MET A 37 0.67 -2.28 -6.06
N GLU A 38 -0.60 -2.37 -5.69
CA GLU A 38 -1.05 -2.63 -4.33
C GLU A 38 -1.84 -3.93 -4.30
N CYS A 39 -1.61 -4.79 -3.32
CA CYS A 39 -2.36 -6.03 -3.16
C CYS A 39 -2.65 -6.33 -1.69
N SER A 40 -3.67 -7.17 -1.45
CA SER A 40 -4.04 -7.67 -0.12
C SER A 40 -4.12 -9.20 -0.21
N ALA A 41 -3.05 -9.89 0.18
CA ALA A 41 -3.01 -11.36 0.15
C ALA A 41 -4.12 -11.98 1.00
N LEU A 42 -4.43 -11.38 2.15
CA LEU A 42 -5.50 -11.81 3.05
C LEU A 42 -6.88 -11.82 2.38
N ASN A 43 -7.17 -10.79 1.57
CA ASN A 43 -8.46 -10.64 0.89
C ASN A 43 -8.42 -11.13 -0.57
N GLN A 44 -7.26 -11.59 -1.04
CA GLN A 44 -6.98 -11.93 -2.44
C GLN A 44 -7.20 -10.77 -3.44
N GLU A 45 -7.07 -9.52 -2.99
CA GLU A 45 -7.23 -8.33 -3.85
C GLU A 45 -5.90 -7.98 -4.55
N GLY A 46 -5.95 -7.69 -5.85
CA GLY A 46 -4.78 -7.24 -6.64
C GLY A 46 -3.69 -8.29 -6.86
N ILE A 47 -3.82 -9.49 -6.28
CA ILE A 47 -2.78 -10.53 -6.34
C ILE A 47 -2.54 -10.98 -7.78
N LYS A 48 -3.60 -11.25 -8.55
CA LYS A 48 -3.46 -11.68 -9.96
C LYS A 48 -2.73 -10.64 -10.81
N GLU A 49 -3.02 -9.35 -10.60
CA GLU A 49 -2.40 -8.25 -11.34
C GLU A 49 -0.93 -8.05 -11.00
N VAL A 50 -0.48 -8.44 -9.80
CA VAL A 50 0.93 -8.37 -9.39
C VAL A 50 1.78 -9.41 -10.11
N PHE A 51 1.20 -10.57 -10.46
CA PHE A 51 1.92 -11.69 -11.07
C PHE A 51 1.64 -11.89 -12.57
N ALA A 52 0.78 -11.07 -13.17
CA ALA A 52 0.48 -11.07 -14.60
C ALA A 52 1.41 -10.10 -15.35
#